data_AF-A0AAU2BJ00-F1
#
_entry.id   AF-A0AAU2BJ00-F1
#
_cell.length_a   1.000
_cell.length_b   1.000
_cell.length_c   1.000
_cell.angle_alpha   90.00
_cell.angle_beta   90.00
_cell.angle_gamma   90.00
#
_symmetry.space_group_name_H-M   'P 1'
#
loop_
_entity.id
_entity.type
_entity.pdbx_description
1 polymer ?
#
loop_
_entity_poly.entity_id
_entity_poly.type
_entity_poly.pdbx_seq_one_letter_code
_entity_poly.pdbx_strand_id
1 'polypeptide(L)'
;MTIHTGAVFNNGVVAKLLDVLVAARATTPATPSGGELARINRTLDSNAAVRWAVPSASLSALLDLISEDLERSGDARLPVGFAERLTAAAGQQDRSEFLRDTAAALRALQQEGISRFDELPMSSWEAELRFSILRDFSWWVESDEYDDFEEGVLAGVTSEHPDGCAERVPPLIAELHAALLLETDLASSAALLAIVPWATPPVLRAILRLASSHLLEAH
;
A
#
# COMPACT_ATOMS: atom_id res chain seq x y z
N MET A 1 -6.76 11.78 25.69
CA MET A 1 -5.46 12.44 25.39
C MET A 1 -4.48 11.34 25.03
N THR A 2 -4.20 11.12 23.75
CA THR A 2 -3.21 10.12 23.31
C THR A 2 -1.84 10.70 23.64
N ILE A 3 -1.14 10.11 24.59
CA ILE A 3 0.27 10.42 24.84
C ILE A 3 1.00 10.20 23.51
N HIS A 4 1.96 11.04 23.13
CA HIS A 4 2.61 11.02 21.80
C HIS A 4 3.15 9.62 21.39
N THR A 5 3.47 8.76 22.35
CA THR A 5 3.84 7.35 22.14
C THR A 5 2.66 6.49 21.68
N GLY A 6 1.44 6.73 22.15
CA GLY A 6 0.23 6.01 21.74
C GLY A 6 -0.16 6.24 20.28
N ALA A 7 0.26 7.34 19.66
CA ALA A 7 0.07 7.58 18.23
C ALA A 7 0.91 6.62 17.37
N VAL A 8 2.14 6.29 17.80
CA VAL A 8 3.01 5.32 17.11
C VAL A 8 2.36 3.94 17.09
N PHE A 9 1.74 3.54 18.20
CA PHE A 9 1.03 2.26 18.27
C PHE A 9 -0.26 2.26 17.45
N ASN A 10 -1.07 3.32 17.50
CA ASN A 10 -2.40 3.30 16.86
C ASN A 10 -2.39 3.68 15.38
N ASN A 11 -1.38 4.43 14.92
CA ASN A 11 -1.32 4.96 13.55
C ASN A 11 -0.04 4.55 12.81
N GLY A 12 0.88 3.84 13.47
CA GLY A 12 2.14 3.40 12.86
C GLY A 12 1.99 2.14 11.99
N VAL A 13 3.11 1.75 11.39
CA VAL A 13 3.21 0.60 10.49
C VAL A 13 2.73 -0.71 11.12
N VAL A 14 2.96 -0.92 12.43
CA VAL A 14 2.52 -2.13 13.12
C VAL A 14 0.99 -2.16 13.23
N ALA A 15 0.32 -1.03 13.53
CA ALA A 15 -1.15 -0.99 13.51
C ALA A 15 -1.70 -1.31 12.12
N LYS A 16 -1.09 -0.76 11.06
CA LYS A 16 -1.52 -1.04 9.68
C LYS A 16 -1.31 -2.50 9.27
N LEU A 17 -0.20 -3.11 9.68
CA LEU A 17 0.00 -4.56 9.54
C LEU A 17 -1.12 -5.33 10.24
N LEU A 18 -1.43 -5.00 11.50
CA LEU A 18 -2.51 -5.68 12.24
C LEU A 18 -3.87 -5.49 11.56
N ASP A 19 -4.18 -4.29 11.06
CA ASP A 19 -5.43 -4.01 10.33
C ASP A 19 -5.54 -4.92 9.08
N VAL A 20 -4.46 -5.08 8.30
CA VAL A 20 -4.41 -5.99 7.14
C VAL A 20 -4.64 -7.44 7.56
N LEU A 21 -3.96 -7.90 8.62
CA LEU A 21 -4.08 -9.28 9.11
C LEU A 21 -5.48 -9.57 9.69
N VAL A 22 -6.11 -8.60 10.35
CA VAL A 22 -7.51 -8.70 10.81
C VAL A 22 -8.46 -8.85 9.62
N ALA A 23 -8.30 -7.99 8.60
CA ALA A 23 -9.13 -8.02 7.40
C ALA A 23 -9.00 -9.37 6.66
N ALA A 24 -7.78 -9.88 6.52
CA ALA A 24 -7.53 -11.16 5.86
C ALA A 24 -8.11 -12.35 6.64
N ARG A 25 -8.08 -12.31 7.97
CA ARG A 25 -8.70 -13.36 8.78
C ARG A 25 -10.23 -13.35 8.68
N ALA A 26 -10.85 -12.18 8.47
CA ALA A 26 -12.29 -12.06 8.29
C ALA A 26 -12.75 -12.68 6.95
N THR A 27 -11.94 -12.60 5.90
CA THR A 27 -12.28 -13.16 4.58
C THR A 27 -11.94 -14.64 4.49
N THR A 28 -10.84 -15.09 5.10
CA THR A 28 -10.42 -16.50 5.02
C THR A 28 -9.86 -17.01 6.35
N PRO A 29 -10.71 -17.50 7.28
CA PRO A 29 -10.29 -17.88 8.63
C PRO A 29 -9.37 -19.11 8.69
N ALA A 30 -9.14 -19.82 7.58
CA ALA A 30 -8.34 -21.05 7.50
C ALA A 30 -7.06 -20.91 6.64
N THR A 31 -6.84 -19.79 5.95
CA THR A 31 -5.70 -19.62 5.02
C THR A 31 -4.56 -18.88 5.71
N PRO A 32 -3.29 -19.27 5.48
CA PRO A 32 -2.17 -18.64 6.16
C PRO A 32 -2.10 -17.15 5.82
N SER A 33 -1.93 -16.33 6.85
CA SER A 33 -1.55 -14.91 6.76
C SER A 33 -0.32 -14.65 5.88
N GLY A 34 0.44 -15.69 5.52
CA GLY A 34 1.62 -15.61 4.67
C GLY A 34 1.41 -14.87 3.34
N GLY A 35 0.25 -15.02 2.69
CA GLY A 35 -0.04 -14.26 1.45
C GLY A 35 -0.09 -12.75 1.69
N GLU A 36 -0.70 -12.30 2.79
CA GLU A 36 -0.71 -10.88 3.14
C GLU A 36 0.67 -10.38 3.59
N LEU A 37 1.40 -11.18 4.36
CA LEU A 37 2.76 -10.84 4.76
C LEU A 37 3.68 -10.70 3.56
N ALA A 38 3.51 -11.53 2.53
CA ALA A 38 4.25 -11.43 1.28
C ALA A 38 3.89 -10.16 0.50
N ARG A 39 2.60 -9.78 0.45
CA ARG A 39 2.16 -8.49 -0.14
C ARG A 39 2.72 -7.29 0.63
N ILE A 40 2.77 -7.36 1.96
CA ILE A 40 3.37 -6.31 2.80
C ILE A 40 4.86 -6.17 2.52
N ASN A 41 5.62 -7.27 2.49
CA ASN A 41 7.03 -7.24 2.12
C ASN A 41 7.22 -6.68 0.71
N ARG A 42 6.42 -7.12 -0.27
CA ARG A 42 6.45 -6.55 -1.63
C ARG A 42 6.21 -5.05 -1.61
N THR A 43 5.26 -4.56 -0.83
CA THR A 43 4.94 -3.13 -0.73
C THR A 43 6.10 -2.34 -0.12
N LEU A 44 6.68 -2.84 0.99
CA LEU A 44 7.80 -2.19 1.68
C LEU A 44 9.08 -2.20 0.84
N ASP A 45 9.37 -3.29 0.14
CA ASP A 45 10.66 -3.49 -0.53
C ASP A 45 10.66 -3.04 -2.00
N SER A 46 9.49 -2.93 -2.65
CA SER A 46 9.40 -2.46 -4.06
C SER A 46 9.33 -0.95 -4.23
N ASN A 47 9.15 -0.19 -3.15
CA ASN A 47 9.16 1.28 -3.18
C ASN A 47 10.38 1.82 -2.44
N ALA A 48 11.27 2.53 -3.15
CA ALA A 48 12.52 3.03 -2.58
C ALA A 48 12.31 4.02 -1.41
N ALA A 49 11.30 4.88 -1.48
CA ALA A 49 10.99 5.84 -0.43
C ALA A 49 10.44 5.12 0.82
N VAL A 50 9.56 4.13 0.63
CA VAL A 50 9.04 3.32 1.74
C VAL A 50 10.14 2.48 2.36
N ARG A 51 10.96 1.81 1.55
CA ARG A 51 12.10 1.01 2.00
C ARG A 51 13.10 1.83 2.81
N TRP A 52 13.32 3.09 2.42
CA TRP A 52 14.15 4.02 3.17
C TRP A 52 13.54 4.40 4.53
N ALA A 53 12.23 4.69 4.56
CA ALA A 53 11.55 5.12 5.77
C ALA A 53 11.33 3.99 6.79
N VAL A 54 10.91 2.81 6.32
CA VAL A 54 10.59 1.65 7.16
C VAL A 54 11.01 0.36 6.43
N PRO A 55 12.29 -0.06 6.58
CA PRO A 55 12.73 -1.36 6.08
C PRO A 55 11.90 -2.52 6.66
N SER A 56 11.67 -3.58 5.88
CA SER A 56 11.02 -4.82 6.34
C SER A 56 11.69 -5.43 7.59
N ALA A 57 13.02 -5.32 7.67
CA ALA A 57 13.79 -5.70 8.86
C ALA A 57 13.43 -4.87 10.11
N SER A 58 13.19 -3.56 9.96
CA SER A 58 12.77 -2.69 11.06
C SER A 58 11.37 -3.04 11.55
N LEU A 59 10.44 -3.36 10.64
CA LEU A 59 9.11 -3.85 11.02
C LEU A 59 9.21 -5.15 11.82
N SER A 60 9.99 -6.13 11.35
CA SER A 60 10.17 -7.41 12.04
C SER A 60 10.80 -7.24 13.43
N ALA A 61 11.79 -6.34 13.57
CA ALA A 61 12.41 -6.03 14.85
C ALA A 61 11.44 -5.31 15.82
N LEU A 62 10.57 -4.44 15.31
CA LEU A 62 9.53 -3.80 16.12
C LEU A 62 8.52 -4.82 16.67
N LEU A 63 8.16 -5.84 15.89
CA LEU A 63 7.27 -6.92 16.35
C LEU A 63 7.92 -7.75 17.47
N ASP A 64 9.18 -8.13 17.32
CA ASP A 64 9.93 -8.81 18.39
C ASP A 64 9.97 -7.96 19.66
N LEU A 65 10.29 -6.66 19.53
CA LEU A 65 10.36 -5.74 20.67
C LEU A 65 9.01 -5.62 21.41
N ILE A 66 7.91 -5.55 20.67
CA ILE A 66 6.57 -5.50 21.26
C ILE A 66 6.23 -6.83 21.94
N SER A 67 6.62 -7.96 21.34
CA SER A 67 6.46 -9.28 21.96
C SER A 67 7.21 -9.38 23.28
N GLU A 68 8.48 -8.97 23.31
CA GLU A 68 9.30 -8.99 24.53
C GLU A 68 8.72 -8.07 25.62
N ASP A 69 8.20 -6.90 25.25
CA ASP A 69 7.56 -5.99 26.22
C ASP A 69 6.26 -6.60 26.79
N LEU A 70 5.47 -7.27 25.96
CA LEU A 70 4.26 -7.99 26.35
C LEU A 70 4.56 -9.11 27.34
N GLU A 71 5.59 -9.91 27.11
CA GLU A 71 5.98 -10.97 28.04
C GLU A 71 6.46 -10.42 29.39
N ARG A 72 7.20 -9.31 29.35
CA ARG A 72 7.79 -8.71 30.55
C ARG A 72 6.79 -7.90 31.37
N SER A 73 5.84 -7.23 30.73
CA SER A 73 4.97 -6.21 31.36
C SER A 73 3.47 -6.47 31.20
N GLY A 74 3.08 -7.50 30.44
CA GLY A 74 1.69 -7.74 30.06
C GLY A 74 1.07 -6.57 29.31
N ASP A 75 -0.26 -6.46 29.39
CA ASP A 75 -1.02 -5.42 28.68
C ASP A 75 -0.93 -4.03 29.28
N ALA A 76 -0.33 -3.88 30.47
CA ALA A 76 -0.40 -2.65 31.26
C ALA A 76 0.19 -1.42 30.55
N ARG A 77 0.95 -1.62 29.47
CA ARG A 77 1.65 -0.57 28.72
C ARG A 77 1.12 -0.33 27.30
N LEU A 78 0.24 -1.21 26.79
CA LEU A 78 -0.29 -1.06 25.45
C LEU A 78 -1.49 -0.12 25.43
N PRO A 79 -1.58 0.82 24.47
CA PRO A 79 -2.80 1.57 24.24
C PRO A 79 -3.97 0.61 23.92
N VAL A 80 -5.15 0.87 24.49
CA VAL A 80 -6.34 0.01 24.37
C VAL A 80 -6.65 -0.36 22.91
N GLY A 81 -6.72 0.64 22.02
CA GLY A 81 -7.02 0.39 20.61
C GLY A 81 -5.96 -0.44 19.87
N PHE A 82 -4.72 -0.47 20.35
CA PHE A 82 -3.69 -1.35 19.81
C PHE A 82 -3.84 -2.78 20.35
N ALA A 83 -4.09 -2.92 21.64
CA ALA A 83 -4.33 -4.23 22.28
C ALA A 83 -5.57 -4.94 21.69
N GLU A 84 -6.63 -4.20 21.40
CA GLU A 84 -7.84 -4.71 20.74
C GLU A 84 -7.53 -5.24 19.34
N ARG A 85 -6.82 -4.46 18.50
CA ARG A 85 -6.38 -4.89 17.17
C ARG A 85 -5.48 -6.11 17.24
N LEU A 86 -4.53 -6.12 18.16
CA LEU A 86 -3.60 -7.24 18.33
C LEU A 86 -4.35 -8.52 18.71
N THR A 87 -5.29 -8.43 19.65
CA THR A 87 -6.17 -9.56 20.00
C THR A 87 -6.99 -10.00 18.80
N ALA A 88 -7.55 -9.03 18.07
CA ALA A 88 -8.29 -9.27 16.84
C ALA A 88 -7.43 -9.74 15.68
N ALA A 89 -6.09 -9.66 15.72
CA ALA A 89 -5.20 -10.21 14.69
C ALA A 89 -4.66 -11.60 15.09
N ALA A 90 -4.33 -11.80 16.37
CA ALA A 90 -3.87 -13.06 16.94
C ALA A 90 -4.98 -14.12 17.02
N GLY A 91 -6.23 -13.70 17.23
CA GLY A 91 -7.38 -14.61 17.29
C GLY A 91 -7.33 -15.47 18.55
N GLN A 92 -7.11 -16.77 18.40
CA GLN A 92 -6.98 -17.72 19.52
C GLN A 92 -5.52 -17.96 19.93
N GLN A 93 -4.55 -17.47 19.16
CA GLN A 93 -3.14 -17.61 19.47
C GLN A 93 -2.74 -16.65 20.60
N ASP A 94 -1.73 -17.02 21.40
CA ASP A 94 -1.11 -16.09 22.32
C ASP A 94 -0.54 -14.88 21.55
N ARG A 95 -0.72 -13.67 22.09
CA ARG A 95 -0.37 -12.43 21.39
C ARG A 95 1.14 -12.24 21.23
N SER A 96 1.94 -12.68 22.20
CA SER A 96 3.39 -12.61 22.11
C SER A 96 3.93 -13.62 21.10
N GLU A 97 3.41 -14.85 21.15
CA GLU A 97 3.72 -15.90 20.17
C GLU A 97 3.35 -15.46 18.74
N PHE A 98 2.15 -14.91 18.55
CA PHE A 98 1.68 -14.40 17.27
C PHE A 98 2.62 -13.33 16.68
N LEU A 99 3.10 -12.38 17.50
CA LEU A 99 4.01 -11.34 17.05
C LEU A 99 5.37 -11.91 16.63
N ARG A 100 5.92 -12.86 17.41
CA ARG A 100 7.16 -13.56 17.05
C ARG A 100 7.04 -14.36 15.77
N ASP A 101 5.97 -15.12 15.62
CA ASP A 101 5.73 -15.93 14.42
C ASP A 101 5.57 -15.04 13.19
N THR A 102 4.84 -13.93 13.34
CA THR A 102 4.68 -12.93 12.28
C THR A 102 6.03 -12.30 11.91
N ALA A 103 6.85 -11.94 12.89
CA ALA A 103 8.19 -11.41 12.65
C ALA A 103 9.11 -12.43 11.97
N ALA A 104 9.07 -13.70 12.39
CA ALA A 104 9.82 -14.79 11.77
C ALA A 104 9.38 -15.01 10.31
N ALA A 105 8.07 -15.00 10.04
CA ALA A 105 7.52 -15.11 8.69
C ALA A 105 7.94 -13.95 7.79
N LEU A 106 7.90 -12.70 8.28
CA LEU A 106 8.36 -11.53 7.52
C LEU A 106 9.84 -11.65 7.15
N ARG A 107 10.70 -12.11 8.07
CA ARG A 107 12.12 -12.35 7.79
C ARG A 107 12.34 -13.46 6.75
N ALA A 108 11.60 -14.56 6.86
CA ALA A 108 11.69 -15.66 5.89
C ALA A 108 11.31 -15.19 4.48
N LEU A 109 10.17 -14.50 4.35
CA LEU A 109 9.72 -13.91 3.10
C LEU A 109 10.70 -12.88 2.54
N GLN A 110 11.33 -12.07 3.41
CA GLN A 110 12.35 -11.12 2.98
C GLN A 110 13.58 -11.83 2.36
N GLN A 111 13.94 -13.02 2.87
CA GLN A 111 15.03 -13.83 2.33
C GLN A 111 14.66 -14.53 1.02
N GLU A 112 13.40 -14.96 0.89
CA GLU A 112 12.87 -15.59 -0.32
C GLU A 112 12.77 -14.59 -1.50
N GLY A 113 12.54 -13.32 -1.20
CA GLY A 113 12.50 -12.23 -2.16
C GLY A 113 11.08 -11.73 -2.45
N ILE A 114 10.96 -10.85 -3.44
CA ILE A 114 9.69 -10.20 -3.78
C ILE A 114 8.86 -11.13 -4.68
N SER A 115 7.70 -11.58 -4.18
CA SER A 115 6.76 -12.38 -4.97
C SER A 115 6.23 -11.64 -6.18
N ARG A 116 6.20 -12.32 -7.32
CA ARG A 116 5.67 -11.73 -8.57
C ARG A 116 4.13 -11.67 -8.52
N PHE A 117 3.54 -10.85 -9.38
CA PHE A 117 2.07 -10.68 -9.40
C PHE A 117 1.33 -11.91 -9.94
N ASP A 118 1.95 -12.65 -10.88
CA ASP A 118 1.45 -13.93 -11.39
C ASP A 118 1.43 -15.04 -10.33
N GLU A 119 2.36 -15.00 -9.37
CA GLU A 119 2.42 -15.94 -8.24
C GLU A 119 1.51 -15.53 -7.07
N LEU A 120 1.44 -14.23 -6.79
CA LEU A 120 0.66 -13.66 -5.71
C LEU A 120 -0.01 -12.37 -6.19
N PRO A 121 -1.26 -12.45 -6.68
CA PRO A 121 -1.97 -11.28 -7.18
C PRO A 121 -2.12 -10.19 -6.13
N MET A 122 -2.19 -8.95 -6.60
CA MET A 122 -2.38 -7.76 -5.77
C MET A 122 -3.70 -7.81 -4.99
N SER A 123 -3.69 -7.36 -3.75
CA SER A 123 -4.92 -7.11 -2.98
C SER A 123 -5.45 -5.70 -3.24
N SER A 124 -6.70 -5.42 -2.84
CA SER A 124 -7.26 -4.07 -2.96
C SER A 124 -6.48 -3.04 -2.14
N TRP A 125 -6.09 -3.37 -0.91
CA TRP A 125 -5.30 -2.45 -0.07
C TRP A 125 -3.91 -2.19 -0.66
N GLU A 126 -3.30 -3.20 -1.30
CA GLU A 126 -2.00 -3.04 -1.98
C GLU A 126 -2.15 -2.12 -3.20
N ALA A 127 -3.25 -2.27 -3.95
CA ALA A 127 -3.58 -1.37 -5.05
C ALA A 127 -3.77 0.08 -4.58
N GLU A 128 -4.46 0.30 -3.46
CA GLU A 128 -4.69 1.64 -2.90
C GLU A 128 -3.40 2.38 -2.55
N LEU A 129 -2.39 1.65 -2.07
CA LEU A 129 -1.09 2.21 -1.74
C LEU A 129 -0.21 2.40 -2.98
N ARG A 130 -0.26 1.45 -3.92
CA ARG A 130 0.60 1.46 -5.11
C ARG A 130 0.14 2.44 -6.18
N PHE A 131 -1.17 2.70 -6.26
CA PHE A 131 -1.80 3.53 -7.28
C PHE A 131 -2.50 4.75 -6.67
N SER A 132 -1.91 5.31 -5.62
CA SER A 132 -2.49 6.45 -4.93
C SER A 132 -2.56 7.70 -5.82
N ILE A 133 -1.57 7.91 -6.70
CA ILE A 133 -1.57 9.08 -7.58
C ILE A 133 -2.64 8.93 -8.66
N LEU A 134 -2.82 7.74 -9.25
CA LEU A 134 -3.94 7.48 -10.16
C LEU A 134 -5.27 7.70 -9.46
N ARG A 135 -5.45 7.17 -8.25
CA ARG A 135 -6.69 7.37 -7.49
C ARG A 135 -6.97 8.86 -7.26
N ASP A 136 -5.97 9.62 -6.84
CA ASP A 136 -6.11 11.05 -6.57
C ASP A 136 -6.33 11.85 -7.87
N PHE A 137 -5.86 11.34 -9.02
CA PHE A 137 -6.08 11.93 -10.34
C PHE A 137 -7.50 11.71 -10.89
N SER A 138 -8.33 10.90 -10.23
CA SER A 138 -9.68 10.54 -10.73
C SER A 138 -10.58 11.75 -10.98
N TRP A 139 -10.44 12.83 -10.21
CA TRP A 139 -11.22 14.04 -10.43
C TRP A 139 -11.02 14.62 -11.84
N TRP A 140 -9.80 14.61 -12.37
CA TRP A 140 -9.51 15.14 -13.71
C TRP A 140 -10.01 14.24 -14.86
N VAL A 141 -10.30 12.98 -14.55
CA VAL A 141 -10.74 11.97 -15.51
C VAL A 141 -12.26 11.82 -15.51
N GLU A 142 -12.87 11.93 -14.33
CA GLU A 142 -14.28 11.63 -14.10
C GLU A 142 -15.16 12.87 -13.91
N SER A 143 -14.58 14.06 -13.76
CA SER A 143 -15.38 15.30 -13.63
C SER A 143 -16.10 15.64 -14.93
N ASP A 144 -17.22 16.34 -14.76
CA ASP A 144 -18.00 16.96 -15.83
C ASP A 144 -17.66 18.45 -16.01
N GLU A 145 -16.55 18.92 -15.43
CA GLU A 145 -16.11 20.32 -15.52
C GLU A 145 -15.57 20.68 -16.92
N TYR A 146 -15.05 19.68 -17.64
CA TYR A 146 -14.41 19.87 -18.96
C TYR A 146 -15.29 19.31 -20.08
N ASP A 147 -15.21 19.93 -21.25
CA ASP A 147 -16.03 19.56 -22.40
C ASP A 147 -15.63 18.19 -22.97
N ASP A 148 -14.36 17.83 -22.83
CA ASP A 148 -13.85 16.51 -23.18
C ASP A 148 -12.74 15.99 -22.25
N PHE A 149 -12.46 14.70 -22.40
CA PHE A 149 -11.46 13.97 -21.61
C PHE A 149 -10.03 14.50 -21.80
N GLU A 150 -9.67 14.93 -23.01
CA GLU A 150 -8.32 15.42 -23.29
C GLU A 150 -8.09 16.77 -22.59
N GLU A 151 -9.10 17.64 -22.60
CA GLU A 151 -9.10 18.90 -21.85
C GLU A 151 -8.95 18.67 -20.34
N GLY A 152 -9.73 17.77 -19.75
CA GLY A 152 -9.65 17.47 -18.32
C GLY A 152 -8.29 16.91 -17.89
N VAL A 153 -7.74 15.99 -18.67
CA VAL A 153 -6.40 15.45 -18.41
C VAL A 153 -5.33 16.52 -18.57
N LEU A 154 -5.41 17.35 -19.61
CA LEU A 154 -4.47 18.45 -19.81
C LEU A 154 -4.54 19.47 -18.67
N ALA A 155 -5.75 19.81 -18.22
CA ALA A 155 -5.95 20.67 -17.06
C ALA A 155 -5.30 20.06 -15.80
N GLY A 156 -5.43 18.75 -15.60
CA GLY A 156 -4.81 18.05 -14.47
C GLY A 156 -3.30 18.09 -14.49
N VAL A 157 -2.67 17.75 -15.62
CA VAL A 157 -1.20 17.76 -15.74
C VAL A 157 -0.63 19.17 -15.74
N THR A 158 -1.40 20.18 -16.15
CA THR A 158 -0.96 21.59 -16.17
C THR A 158 -1.31 22.36 -14.91
N SER A 159 -2.21 21.86 -14.06
CA SER A 159 -2.65 22.53 -12.81
C SER A 159 -1.49 22.85 -11.86
N GLU A 160 -0.37 22.14 -12.02
CA GLU A 160 0.83 22.25 -11.19
C GLU A 160 1.87 23.24 -11.75
N HIS A 161 1.57 23.99 -12.81
CA HIS A 161 2.49 24.99 -13.36
C HIS A 161 2.69 26.21 -12.45
N PRO A 162 3.89 26.85 -12.50
CA PRO A 162 5.06 26.47 -13.30
C PRO A 162 5.97 25.41 -12.64
N ASP A 163 5.91 25.26 -11.33
CA ASP A 163 6.98 24.59 -10.56
C ASP A 163 6.65 23.15 -10.12
N GLY A 164 5.38 22.78 -10.03
CA GLY A 164 4.94 21.47 -9.52
C GLY A 164 4.94 20.35 -10.55
N CYS A 165 5.04 20.66 -11.86
CA CYS A 165 4.97 19.67 -12.93
C CYS A 165 6.12 18.65 -12.87
N ALA A 166 7.35 19.12 -12.63
CA ALA A 166 8.53 18.26 -12.53
C ALA A 166 8.49 17.30 -11.33
N GLU A 167 7.72 17.62 -10.29
CA GLU A 167 7.59 16.80 -9.09
C GLU A 167 6.40 15.85 -9.14
N ARG A 168 5.27 16.27 -9.75
CA ARG A 168 4.00 15.54 -9.71
C ARG A 168 3.69 14.71 -10.94
N VAL A 169 4.11 15.14 -12.13
CA VAL A 169 3.83 14.42 -13.37
C VAL A 169 4.68 13.14 -13.51
N PRO A 170 5.99 13.12 -13.16
CA PRO A 170 6.76 11.87 -13.25
C PRO A 170 6.24 10.71 -12.40
N PRO A 171 5.81 10.90 -11.13
CA PRO A 171 5.14 9.85 -10.36
C PRO A 171 3.85 9.35 -11.01
N LEU A 172 3.02 10.24 -11.57
CA LEU A 172 1.82 9.85 -12.32
C LEU A 172 2.17 8.96 -13.52
N ILE A 173 3.18 9.36 -14.31
CA ILE A 173 3.68 8.57 -15.45
C ILE A 173 4.20 7.20 -15.00
N ALA A 174 4.91 7.14 -13.88
CA ALA A 174 5.41 5.89 -13.32
C ALA A 174 4.25 4.93 -12.94
N GLU A 175 3.21 5.45 -12.27
CA GLU A 175 2.03 4.65 -11.94
C GLU A 175 1.24 4.22 -13.19
N LEU A 176 1.09 5.09 -14.20
CA LEU A 176 0.46 4.75 -15.49
C LEU A 176 1.16 3.57 -16.18
N HIS A 177 2.50 3.61 -16.25
CA HIS A 177 3.29 2.50 -16.78
C HIS A 177 3.13 1.23 -15.94
N ALA A 178 3.19 1.34 -14.62
CA ALA A 178 3.02 0.19 -13.73
C ALA A 178 1.64 -0.45 -13.87
N ALA A 179 0.57 0.36 -14.02
CA ALA A 179 -0.78 -0.12 -14.24
C ALA A 179 -0.93 -0.85 -15.59
N LEU A 180 -0.32 -0.32 -16.65
CA LEU A 180 -0.31 -0.97 -17.97
C LEU A 180 0.40 -2.33 -17.96
N LEU A 181 1.42 -2.53 -17.12
CA LEU A 181 2.09 -3.82 -16.97
C LEU A 181 1.22 -4.89 -16.28
N LEU A 182 0.12 -4.50 -15.63
CA LEU A 182 -0.84 -5.45 -15.05
C LEU A 182 -1.78 -6.08 -16.08
N GLU A 183 -1.78 -5.63 -17.35
CA GLU A 183 -2.69 -6.14 -18.39
C GLU A 183 -2.57 -7.67 -18.58
N THR A 184 -1.40 -8.25 -18.30
CA THR A 184 -1.15 -9.70 -18.37
C THR A 184 -1.56 -10.46 -17.11
N ASP A 185 -1.88 -9.76 -16.01
CA ASP A 185 -2.38 -10.33 -14.76
C ASP A 185 -3.78 -9.79 -14.42
N LEU A 186 -4.80 -10.53 -14.85
CA LEU A 186 -6.19 -10.17 -14.69
C LEU A 186 -6.62 -9.99 -13.23
N ALA A 187 -6.02 -10.73 -12.30
CA ALA A 187 -6.39 -10.66 -10.88
C ALA A 187 -5.88 -9.35 -10.25
N SER A 188 -4.63 -8.97 -10.50
CA SER A 188 -4.10 -7.68 -10.06
C SER A 188 -4.74 -6.50 -10.80
N SER A 189 -5.05 -6.66 -12.09
CA SER A 189 -5.79 -5.65 -12.87
C SER A 189 -7.19 -5.43 -12.29
N ALA A 190 -7.89 -6.50 -11.88
CA ALA A 190 -9.19 -6.39 -11.22
C ALA A 190 -9.09 -5.65 -9.87
N ALA A 191 -8.03 -5.88 -9.10
CA ALA A 191 -7.79 -5.17 -7.85
C ALA A 191 -7.60 -3.65 -8.07
N LEU A 192 -6.87 -3.26 -9.12
CA LEU A 192 -6.76 -1.85 -9.53
C LEU A 192 -8.11 -1.27 -9.97
N LEU A 193 -8.83 -1.96 -10.85
CA LEU A 193 -10.13 -1.46 -11.35
C LEU A 193 -11.19 -1.33 -10.25
N ALA A 194 -11.07 -2.07 -9.16
CA ALA A 194 -11.95 -1.94 -8.00
C ALA A 194 -11.79 -0.59 -7.28
N ILE A 195 -10.62 0.06 -7.38
CA ILE A 195 -10.31 1.32 -6.70
C ILE A 195 -10.17 2.52 -7.64
N VAL A 196 -9.83 2.27 -8.91
CA VAL A 196 -9.71 3.27 -9.97
C VAL A 196 -10.45 2.73 -11.20
N PRO A 197 -11.79 2.83 -11.26
CA PRO A 197 -12.60 2.16 -12.28
C PRO A 197 -12.29 2.60 -13.72
N TRP A 198 -11.83 3.83 -13.91
CA TRP A 198 -11.47 4.38 -15.21
C TRP A 198 -10.11 3.89 -15.73
N ALA A 199 -9.28 3.22 -14.90
CA ALA A 199 -7.91 2.80 -15.20
C ALA A 199 -7.82 1.61 -16.18
N THR A 200 -8.54 1.71 -17.30
CA THR A 200 -8.50 0.74 -18.40
C THR A 200 -7.29 1.02 -19.30
N PRO A 201 -6.74 0.00 -20.01
CA PRO A 201 -5.57 0.21 -20.87
C PRO A 201 -5.72 1.34 -21.91
N PRO A 202 -6.88 1.53 -22.58
CA PRO A 202 -7.05 2.67 -23.50
C PRO A 202 -6.94 4.03 -22.80
N VAL A 203 -7.58 4.19 -21.63
CA VAL A 203 -7.56 5.44 -20.86
C VAL A 203 -6.14 5.71 -20.34
N LEU A 204 -5.50 4.71 -19.73
CA LEU A 204 -4.13 4.82 -19.22
C LEU A 204 -3.13 5.24 -20.32
N ARG A 205 -3.23 4.65 -21.52
CA ARG A 205 -2.38 5.03 -22.66
C ARG A 205 -2.64 6.45 -23.14
N ALA A 206 -3.89 6.91 -23.11
CA ALA A 206 -4.26 8.27 -23.49
C ALA A 206 -3.69 9.31 -22.51
N ILE A 207 -3.86 9.09 -21.20
CA ILE A 207 -3.27 9.97 -20.16
C ILE A 207 -1.75 9.96 -20.27
N LEU A 208 -1.13 8.78 -20.41
CA LEU A 208 0.31 8.66 -20.52
C LEU A 208 0.87 9.47 -21.70
N ARG A 209 0.19 9.41 -22.85
CA ARG A 209 0.55 10.24 -24.02
C ARG A 209 0.50 11.72 -23.68
N LEU A 210 -0.60 12.19 -23.11
CA LEU A 210 -0.80 13.61 -22.77
C LEU A 210 0.20 14.12 -21.74
N ALA A 211 0.38 13.38 -20.64
CA ALA A 211 1.33 13.72 -19.59
C ALA A 211 2.79 13.72 -20.10
N SER A 212 3.14 12.76 -20.96
CA SER A 212 4.49 12.69 -21.53
C SER A 212 4.75 13.82 -22.54
N SER A 213 3.80 14.11 -23.42
CA SER A 213 3.86 15.25 -24.34
C SER A 213 4.03 16.55 -23.57
N HIS A 214 3.25 16.72 -22.51
CA HIS A 214 3.32 17.89 -21.65
C HIS A 214 4.72 18.10 -21.05
N LEU A 215 5.34 17.05 -20.47
CA LEU A 215 6.69 17.14 -19.92
C LEU A 215 7.74 17.47 -20.99
N LEU A 216 7.63 16.89 -22.19
CA LEU A 216 8.59 17.12 -23.29
C LEU A 216 8.50 18.54 -23.87
N GLU A 217 7.34 19.17 -23.79
CA GLU A 217 7.12 20.52 -24.31
C GLU A 217 7.44 21.60 -23.27
N ALA A 218 7.28 21.30 -21.98
CA ALA A 218 7.48 22.24 -20.87
C ALA A 218 8.92 22.26 -20.29
N HIS A 219 9.73 21.21 -20.51
CA HIS A 219 11.07 21.03 -19.91
C HIS A 219 12.10 20.48 -20.89
#